data_AF-A0A4P2QT50-F1
#
_entry.id   AF-A0A4P2QT50-F1
#
_cell.length_a   1.000
_cell.length_b   1.000
_cell.length_c   1.000
_cell.angle_alpha   90.00
_cell.angle_beta   90.00
_cell.angle_gamma   90.00
#
_symmetry.space_group_name_H-M   'P 1'
#
loop_
_entity.id
_entity.type
_entity.pdbx_description
1 polymer ?
#
loop_
_entity_poly.entity_id
_entity_poly.type
_entity_poly.pdbx_seq_one_letter_code
_entity_poly.pdbx_strand_id
1 'polypeptide(L)'
;MSNDKKTMTKVNVCGEELDACHDGEHVWVSVRRVCEVLDISPNMQVEKLKKKPWAVSMLNISTGPDGKNYETFCLSHRSLPMWLATIEPSRSTAANLGEKLARFQMEAADVLADHFMGKRGDGVRLNLPGLRTEVIVVTPEMAGEWLEHRNNSNRPMRERVIAKYVADIKKGRWLTTHQGIAFGPGGEIIDGQHRLGAIVRAGVACTMMVTFYEDEALAREAKLKCDTGRTKSNGDVLAMAGVVEKAVADNLAAIVSAMRLIDGNTGNLSADEIRDTYEENRDAVDWVLRALPTKEFGTLPRAAFVYAYRAFPEQVDAFATMVREKAGIDAGTPAQTYLKSSAGGQLRTSGGSGERRACLLKILRILKAHVRSEKGLDKLYVTTEGLDFFKAAWERQKSKTNVLPFPKDPVAAE
;
A
#
# COMPACT_ATOMS: atom_id res chain seq x y z
N MET A 1 4.88 54.82 25.94
CA MET A 1 4.56 53.54 26.58
C MET A 1 3.34 52.99 25.87
N SER A 2 3.53 51.96 25.03
CA SER A 2 2.44 51.36 24.25
C SER A 2 1.36 50.86 25.20
N ASN A 3 0.13 51.31 24.99
CA ASN A 3 -1.03 50.78 25.69
C ASN A 3 -1.41 49.49 24.96
N ASP A 4 -0.65 48.42 25.20
CA ASP A 4 -0.93 47.12 24.59
C ASP A 4 -2.31 46.69 25.06
N LYS A 5 -3.25 46.65 24.11
CA LYS A 5 -4.64 46.24 24.35
C LYS A 5 -4.63 44.79 24.82
N LYS A 6 -4.69 44.60 26.14
CA LYS A 6 -4.97 43.30 26.74
C LYS A 6 -6.33 42.81 26.27
N THR A 7 -6.35 41.68 25.57
CA THR A 7 -7.57 41.01 25.13
C THR A 7 -7.85 39.79 26.00
N MET A 8 -9.10 39.34 26.02
CA MET A 8 -9.51 38.14 26.74
C MET A 8 -9.52 36.95 25.77
N THR A 9 -8.99 35.81 26.21
CA THR A 9 -9.00 34.53 25.48
C THR A 9 -9.45 33.40 26.41
N LYS A 10 -9.86 32.27 25.85
CA LYS A 10 -10.25 31.08 26.62
C LYS A 10 -9.10 30.07 26.65
N VAL A 11 -8.84 29.49 27.82
CA VAL A 11 -7.89 28.40 28.03
C VAL A 11 -8.61 27.24 28.67
N ASN A 12 -8.41 26.03 28.12
CA ASN A 12 -8.97 24.82 28.70
C ASN A 12 -8.10 24.35 29.87
N VAL A 13 -8.73 24.15 31.04
CA VAL A 13 -8.09 23.62 32.25
C VAL A 13 -8.86 22.38 32.68
N CYS A 14 -8.31 21.21 32.36
CA CYS A 14 -8.90 19.91 32.69
C CYS A 14 -10.36 19.78 32.22
N GLY A 15 -10.70 20.31 31.03
CA GLY A 15 -12.05 20.26 30.47
C GLY A 15 -12.95 21.45 30.80
N GLU A 16 -12.50 22.40 31.62
CA GLU A 16 -13.23 23.64 31.92
C GLU A 16 -12.62 24.83 31.16
N GLU A 17 -13.44 25.70 30.58
CA GLU A 17 -12.96 26.89 29.88
C GLU A 17 -12.80 28.08 30.84
N LEU A 18 -11.57 28.54 31.00
CA LEU A 18 -11.24 29.69 31.83
C LEU A 18 -10.83 30.89 30.98
N ASP A 19 -11.27 32.07 31.43
CA ASP A 19 -10.81 33.33 30.88
C ASP A 19 -9.34 33.60 31.24
N ALA A 20 -8.55 33.96 30.23
CA ALA A 20 -7.14 34.31 30.33
C ALA A 20 -6.88 35.65 29.63
N CYS A 21 -5.88 36.38 30.12
CA CYS A 21 -5.47 37.65 29.54
C CYS A 21 -4.41 37.42 28.47
N HIS A 22 -4.52 38.08 27.32
CA HIS A 22 -3.55 38.04 26.23
C HIS A 22 -2.99 39.46 26.03
N ASP A 23 -1.67 39.64 26.18
CA ASP A 23 -1.01 40.96 26.06
C ASP A 23 -0.43 41.24 24.67
N GLY A 24 -0.55 40.31 23.73
CA GLY A 24 -0.05 40.41 22.36
C GLY A 24 1.04 39.38 22.07
N GLU A 25 1.79 38.98 23.09
CA GLU A 25 2.90 38.01 22.98
C GLU A 25 2.65 36.76 23.84
N HIS A 26 1.97 36.93 24.98
CA HIS A 26 1.79 35.89 25.97
C HIS A 26 0.34 35.79 26.45
N VAL A 27 -0.05 34.55 26.76
CA VAL A 27 -1.32 34.24 27.43
C VAL A 27 -1.05 34.01 28.90
N TRP A 28 -1.80 34.72 29.75
CA TRP A 28 -1.67 34.73 31.20
C TRP A 28 -2.93 34.20 31.86
N VAL A 29 -2.77 33.15 32.64
CA VAL A 29 -3.86 32.41 33.28
C VAL A 29 -3.86 32.70 34.78
N SER A 30 -5.00 33.11 35.33
CA SER A 30 -5.13 33.41 36.76
C SER A 30 -5.01 32.13 37.59
N VAL A 31 -3.98 32.06 38.44
CA VAL A 31 -3.77 30.93 39.36
C VAL A 31 -4.93 30.78 40.32
N ARG A 32 -5.50 31.91 40.78
CA ARG A 32 -6.69 31.91 41.64
C ARG A 32 -7.88 31.25 40.97
N ARG A 33 -8.19 31.59 39.71
CA ARG A 33 -9.31 31.00 38.97
C ARG A 33 -9.12 29.50 38.74
N VAL A 34 -7.91 29.07 38.42
CA VAL A 34 -7.57 27.64 38.30
C VAL A 34 -7.77 26.91 39.64
N CYS A 35 -7.36 27.52 40.75
CA CYS A 35 -7.56 26.95 42.08
C CYS A 35 -9.03 26.89 42.51
N GLU A 36 -9.84 27.88 42.13
CA GLU A 36 -11.31 27.87 42.33
C GLU A 36 -11.96 26.71 41.57
N VAL A 37 -11.53 26.47 40.33
CA VAL A 37 -12.00 25.34 39.52
C VAL A 37 -11.58 24.00 40.13
N LEU A 38 -10.32 23.87 40.55
CA LEU A 38 -9.80 22.64 41.17
C LEU A 38 -10.21 22.45 42.64
N ASP A 39 -10.90 23.42 43.24
CA ASP A 39 -11.25 23.46 44.66
C ASP A 39 -10.05 23.22 45.60
N ILE A 40 -8.98 24.00 45.39
CA ILE A 40 -7.73 23.94 46.18
C ILE A 40 -7.31 25.32 46.68
N SER A 41 -6.51 25.36 47.76
CA SER A 41 -6.03 26.62 48.35
C SER A 41 -5.05 27.37 47.42
N PRO A 42 -5.34 28.63 47.01
CA PRO A 42 -4.49 29.38 46.07
C PRO A 42 -3.15 29.83 46.67
N ASN A 43 -3.14 30.25 47.93
CA ASN A 43 -1.97 30.89 48.55
C ASN A 43 -0.77 29.92 48.62
N MET A 44 -1.01 28.65 48.96
CA MET A 44 0.04 27.64 48.98
C MET A 44 0.59 27.32 47.59
N GLN A 45 -0.24 27.42 46.54
CA GLN A 45 0.19 27.16 45.17
C GLN A 45 1.07 28.29 44.64
N VAL A 46 0.68 29.55 44.89
CA VAL A 46 1.47 30.72 44.50
C VAL A 46 2.87 30.68 45.14
N GLU A 47 2.97 30.37 46.43
CA GLU A 47 4.27 30.29 47.13
C GLU A 47 5.16 29.15 46.61
N LYS A 48 4.55 28.03 46.17
CA LYS A 48 5.29 26.96 45.50
C LYS A 48 5.79 27.39 44.13
N LEU A 49 4.94 28.05 43.33
CA LEU A 49 5.25 28.48 41.97
C LEU A 49 6.38 29.50 41.91
N LYS A 50 6.40 30.48 42.82
CA LYS A 50 7.49 31.49 42.92
C LYS A 50 8.88 30.88 43.05
N LYS A 51 8.99 29.65 43.58
CA LYS A 51 10.27 28.93 43.78
C LYS A 51 10.67 28.06 42.58
N LYS A 52 9.87 27.98 41.53
CA LYS A 52 10.12 27.08 40.39
C LYS A 52 10.73 27.84 39.20
N PRO A 53 11.89 27.42 38.68
CA PRO A 53 12.55 28.12 37.57
C PRO A 53 11.76 28.02 36.25
N TRP A 54 10.88 27.04 36.10
CA TRP A 54 10.02 26.88 34.93
C TRP A 54 8.70 27.67 35.02
N ALA A 55 8.34 28.21 36.20
CA ALA A 55 7.06 28.86 36.43
C ALA A 55 7.14 30.35 36.07
N VAL A 56 6.99 30.65 34.79
CA VAL A 56 6.94 32.04 34.32
C VAL A 56 5.63 32.67 34.77
N SER A 57 5.71 33.70 35.61
CA SER A 57 4.56 34.34 36.25
C SER A 57 4.65 35.85 36.26
N MET A 58 3.51 36.52 36.36
CA MET A 58 3.42 37.98 36.56
C MET A 58 2.32 38.33 37.56
N LEU A 59 2.39 39.53 38.13
CA LEU A 59 1.26 40.15 38.81
C LEU A 59 0.50 41.01 37.81
N ASN A 60 -0.74 40.62 37.52
CA ASN A 60 -1.64 41.41 36.70
C ASN A 60 -2.47 42.33 37.61
N ILE A 61 -2.39 43.64 37.38
CA ILE A 61 -3.20 44.62 38.08
C ILE A 61 -4.44 44.91 37.24
N SER A 62 -5.62 44.68 37.81
CA SER A 62 -6.90 45.03 37.20
C SER A 62 -7.67 45.98 38.10
N THR A 63 -8.25 47.04 37.53
CA THR A 63 -9.13 47.96 38.25
C THR A 63 -10.55 47.38 38.28
N GLY A 64 -11.08 47.17 39.49
CA GLY A 64 -12.43 46.69 39.71
C GLY A 64 -13.49 47.76 39.42
N PRO A 65 -14.78 47.39 39.36
CA PRO A 65 -15.90 48.33 39.19
C PRO A 65 -16.00 49.39 40.30
N ASP A 66 -15.36 49.12 41.44
CA ASP A 66 -15.23 49.98 42.62
C ASP A 66 -14.06 50.99 42.52
N GLY A 67 -13.34 51.01 41.39
CA GLY A 67 -12.17 51.85 41.18
C GLY A 67 -10.91 51.39 41.92
N LYS A 68 -10.95 50.25 42.62
CA LYS A 68 -9.79 49.70 43.34
C LYS A 68 -8.96 48.80 42.45
N ASN A 69 -7.65 48.78 42.69
CA ASN A 69 -6.72 47.91 41.97
C ASN A 69 -6.60 46.56 42.70
N TYR A 70 -6.81 45.47 41.95
CA TYR A 70 -6.65 44.10 42.42
C TYR A 70 -5.44 43.48 41.73
N GLU A 71 -4.51 43.00 42.54
CA GLU A 71 -3.37 42.22 42.07
C GLU A 71 -3.76 40.76 41.94
N THR A 72 -3.60 40.20 40.74
CA THR A 72 -3.84 38.79 40.45
C THR A 72 -2.55 38.14 40.00
N PHE A 73 -2.12 37.10 40.73
CA PHE A 73 -1.00 36.28 40.29
C PHE A 73 -1.42 35.42 39.09
N CYS A 74 -0.76 35.65 37.97
CA CYS A 74 -1.00 34.95 36.72
C CYS A 74 0.23 34.12 36.33
N LEU A 75 -0.04 32.94 35.81
CA LEU A 75 0.96 32.03 35.27
C LEU A 75 0.88 32.05 33.74
N SER A 76 2.03 32.01 33.07
CA SER A 76 2.07 31.89 31.61
C SER A 76 1.40 30.58 31.19
N HIS A 77 0.64 30.62 30.08
CA HIS A 77 0.03 29.45 29.46
C HIS A 77 1.05 28.33 29.19
N ARG A 78 2.31 28.67 28.88
CA ARG A 78 3.40 27.70 28.71
C ARG A 78 3.72 26.93 30.00
N SER A 79 3.63 27.61 31.15
CA SER A 79 3.98 27.04 32.46
C SER A 79 2.82 26.28 33.11
N LEU A 80 1.59 26.50 32.63
CA LEU A 80 0.37 25.91 33.17
C LEU A 80 0.36 24.37 33.13
N PRO A 81 0.71 23.68 32.02
CA PRO A 81 0.72 22.22 31.99
C PRO A 81 1.64 21.60 33.05
N MET A 82 2.83 22.17 33.23
CA MET A 82 3.80 21.69 34.21
C MET A 82 3.32 21.91 35.64
N TRP A 83 2.59 23.00 35.91
CA TRP A 83 1.98 23.21 37.21
C TRP A 83 0.88 22.20 37.51
N LEU A 84 -0.07 22.01 36.58
CA LEU A 84 -1.14 21.01 36.72
C LEU A 84 -0.57 19.60 36.94
N ALA A 85 0.53 19.26 36.27
CA ALA A 85 1.20 17.97 36.45
C ALA A 85 1.74 17.73 37.87
N THR A 86 1.91 18.78 38.68
CA THR A 86 2.44 18.70 40.06
C THR A 86 1.38 18.76 41.15
N ILE A 87 0.11 19.00 40.80
CA ILE A 87 -0.98 19.10 41.78
C ILE A 87 -1.46 17.69 42.13
N GLU A 88 -1.50 17.36 43.41
CA GLU A 88 -1.98 16.05 43.85
C GLU A 88 -3.50 15.93 43.63
N PRO A 89 -4.01 14.97 42.82
CA PRO A 89 -5.43 14.89 42.49
C PRO A 89 -6.35 14.66 43.70
N SER A 90 -5.86 13.95 44.72
CA SER A 90 -6.57 13.67 45.97
C SER A 90 -6.90 14.92 46.79
N ARG A 91 -6.28 16.07 46.48
CA ARG A 91 -6.54 17.35 47.15
C ARG A 91 -7.72 18.11 46.58
N SER A 92 -8.22 17.73 45.41
CA SER A 92 -9.41 18.34 44.82
C SER A 92 -10.66 17.68 45.41
N THR A 93 -11.51 18.47 46.06
CA THR A 93 -12.80 18.02 46.60
C THR A 93 -13.96 18.18 45.63
N ALA A 94 -13.70 18.71 44.43
CA ALA A 94 -14.69 18.86 43.36
C ALA A 94 -15.04 17.49 42.73
N ALA A 95 -16.35 17.20 42.63
CA ALA A 95 -16.92 15.86 42.38
C ALA A 95 -16.47 15.12 41.11
N ASN A 96 -15.69 15.73 40.21
CA ASN A 96 -15.14 15.07 39.01
C ASN A 96 -13.76 15.62 38.59
N LEU A 97 -13.24 16.65 39.27
CA LEU A 97 -12.06 17.36 38.76
C LEU A 97 -10.73 16.74 39.16
N GLY A 98 -10.71 16.00 40.28
CA GLY A 98 -9.59 15.11 40.62
C GLY A 98 -9.36 14.04 39.54
N GLU A 99 -10.42 13.43 39.01
CA GLU A 99 -10.32 12.45 37.92
C GLU A 99 -9.84 13.08 36.60
N LYS A 100 -10.38 14.26 36.24
CA LYS A 100 -9.93 14.99 35.04
C LYS A 100 -8.46 15.41 35.15
N LEU A 101 -8.01 15.83 36.33
CA LEU A 101 -6.61 16.17 36.61
C LEU A 101 -5.70 14.93 36.55
N ALA A 102 -6.14 13.80 37.12
CA ALA A 102 -5.42 12.54 37.03
C ALA A 102 -5.26 12.07 35.57
N ARG A 103 -6.32 12.18 34.76
CA ARG A 103 -6.26 11.87 33.32
C ARG A 103 -5.27 12.77 32.57
N PHE A 104 -5.30 14.08 32.84
CA PHE A 104 -4.32 15.02 32.30
C PHE A 104 -2.89 14.64 32.68
N GLN A 105 -2.65 14.21 33.93
CA GLN A 105 -1.33 13.79 34.41
C GLN A 105 -0.80 12.54 33.73
N MET A 106 -1.68 11.56 33.46
CA MET A 106 -1.31 10.36 32.70
C MET A 106 -0.89 10.71 31.27
N GLU A 107 -1.68 11.55 30.58
CA GLU A 107 -1.36 12.02 29.24
C GLU A 107 -0.05 12.82 29.20
N ALA A 108 0.16 13.73 30.16
CA ALA A 108 1.39 14.48 30.29
C ALA A 108 2.61 13.56 30.53
N ALA A 109 2.46 12.53 31.36
CA ALA A 109 3.53 11.55 31.61
C ALA A 109 3.89 10.77 30.33
N ASP A 110 2.90 10.36 29.55
CA ASP A 110 3.13 9.66 28.26
C ASP A 110 3.84 10.57 27.25
N VAL A 111 3.37 11.82 27.08
CA VAL A 111 4.00 12.81 26.18
C VAL A 111 5.46 13.09 26.58
N LEU A 112 5.71 13.26 27.88
CA LEU A 112 7.07 13.49 28.39
C LEU A 112 7.96 12.26 28.20
N ALA A 113 7.43 11.06 28.43
CA ALA A 113 8.16 9.82 28.19
C ALA A 113 8.53 9.66 26.71
N ASP A 114 7.59 9.88 25.80
CA ASP A 114 7.84 9.81 24.35
C ASP A 114 8.87 10.83 23.89
N HIS A 115 8.81 12.06 24.41
CA HIS A 115 9.71 13.14 24.03
C HIS A 115 11.14 12.94 24.57
N PHE A 116 11.29 12.57 25.84
CA PHE A 116 12.60 12.54 26.51
C PHE A 116 13.25 11.15 26.54
N MET A 117 12.46 10.07 26.56
CA MET A 117 12.97 8.69 26.67
C MET A 117 12.90 7.92 25.35
N GLY A 118 12.35 8.55 24.30
CA GLY A 118 12.07 7.91 23.02
C GLY A 118 10.78 7.07 23.06
N LYS A 119 10.21 6.81 21.87
CA LYS A 119 8.99 6.01 21.73
C LYS A 119 9.22 4.62 22.32
N ARG A 120 8.44 4.25 23.33
CA ARG A 120 8.33 2.85 23.78
C ARG A 120 7.91 2.02 22.57
N GLY A 121 8.46 0.82 22.40
CA GLY A 121 8.41 0.00 21.18
C GLY A 121 7.04 -0.53 20.76
N ASP A 122 5.95 0.10 21.20
CA ASP A 122 4.57 -0.33 20.98
C ASP A 122 3.88 0.77 20.18
N GLY A 123 3.30 0.41 19.04
CA GLY A 123 2.96 1.33 17.95
C GLY A 123 2.21 2.62 18.36
N VAL A 124 2.46 3.68 17.58
CA VAL A 124 1.77 4.98 17.69
C VAL A 124 0.25 4.77 17.73
N ARG A 125 -0.38 5.07 18.87
CA ARG A 125 -1.84 5.12 19.02
C ARG A 125 -2.35 6.43 18.44
N LEU A 126 -3.07 6.35 17.32
CA LEU A 126 -3.86 7.48 16.81
C LEU A 126 -5.28 7.34 17.36
N ASN A 127 -5.61 8.11 18.39
CA ASN A 127 -6.96 8.19 18.95
C ASN A 127 -7.72 9.33 18.26
N LEU A 128 -8.59 8.99 17.31
CA LEU A 128 -9.63 9.90 16.83
C LEU A 128 -10.92 9.53 17.58
N PRO A 129 -11.82 10.49 17.89
CA PRO A 129 -13.09 10.16 18.53
C PRO A 129 -13.84 9.05 17.78
N GLY A 130 -14.08 7.91 18.43
CA GLY A 130 -14.78 6.76 17.86
C GLY A 130 -13.95 5.78 17.03
N LEU A 131 -12.62 5.98 16.89
CA LEU A 131 -11.74 4.99 16.26
C LEU A 131 -10.34 4.95 16.89
N ARG A 132 -9.78 3.76 16.99
CA ARG A 132 -8.37 3.55 17.36
C ARG A 132 -7.68 2.71 16.30
N THR A 133 -6.43 3.01 16.01
CA THR A 133 -5.60 2.21 15.10
C THR A 133 -4.26 1.91 15.74
N GLU A 134 -3.84 0.65 15.64
CA GLU A 134 -2.61 0.12 16.22
C GLU A 134 -1.81 -0.66 15.17
N VAL A 135 -0.48 -0.69 15.30
CA VAL A 135 0.37 -1.56 14.48
C VAL A 135 0.58 -2.87 15.24
N ILE A 136 0.06 -3.98 14.71
CA ILE A 136 0.05 -5.29 15.36
C ILE A 136 0.78 -6.31 14.48
N VAL A 137 1.59 -7.17 15.10
CA VAL A 137 2.10 -8.40 14.46
C VAL A 137 1.00 -9.45 14.51
N VAL A 138 0.32 -9.67 13.40
CA VAL A 138 -0.79 -10.61 13.31
C VAL A 138 -0.24 -12.00 13.02
N THR A 139 -0.41 -12.94 13.95
CA THR A 139 0.02 -14.34 13.78
C THR A 139 -1.04 -15.16 13.03
N PRO A 140 -0.68 -16.32 12.45
CA PRO A 140 -1.66 -17.25 11.86
C PRO A 140 -2.78 -17.65 12.82
N GLU A 141 -2.47 -17.85 14.09
CA GLU A 141 -3.43 -18.22 15.14
C GLU A 141 -4.42 -17.08 15.40
N MET A 142 -3.91 -15.86 15.61
CA MET A 142 -4.74 -14.66 15.76
C MET A 142 -5.66 -14.44 14.55
N ALA A 143 -5.12 -14.59 13.33
CA ALA A 143 -5.88 -14.43 12.11
C ALA A 143 -6.98 -15.50 11.96
N GLY A 144 -6.69 -16.74 12.36
CA GLY A 144 -7.66 -17.84 12.38
C GLY A 144 -8.80 -17.55 13.36
N GLU A 145 -8.48 -17.18 14.59
CA GLU A 145 -9.46 -16.83 15.63
C GLU A 145 -10.37 -15.69 15.17
N TRP A 146 -9.78 -14.64 14.58
CA TRP A 146 -10.54 -13.50 14.07
C TRP A 146 -11.46 -13.89 12.91
N LEU A 147 -11.02 -14.74 11.99
CA LEU A 147 -11.88 -15.19 10.89
C LEU A 147 -13.04 -16.08 11.35
N GLU A 148 -12.84 -16.90 12.38
CA GLU A 148 -13.86 -17.83 12.87
C GLU A 148 -14.96 -17.10 13.65
N HIS A 149 -14.58 -16.18 14.53
CA HIS A 149 -15.51 -15.57 15.48
C HIS A 149 -16.11 -14.23 15.02
N ARG A 150 -15.53 -13.62 13.96
CA ARG A 150 -15.83 -12.22 13.60
C ARG A 150 -16.28 -12.05 12.14
N ASN A 151 -16.46 -13.14 11.37
CA ASN A 151 -16.78 -13.08 9.94
C ASN A 151 -18.29 -13.26 9.62
N ASN A 152 -19.19 -12.79 10.50
CA ASN A 152 -20.61 -13.14 10.44
C ASN A 152 -21.42 -12.42 9.35
N SER A 153 -20.82 -11.51 8.58
CA SER A 153 -21.56 -10.67 7.60
C SER A 153 -20.71 -10.16 6.44
N ASN A 154 -19.62 -10.87 6.09
CA ASN A 154 -18.72 -10.44 5.03
C ASN A 154 -18.86 -11.29 3.75
N ARG A 155 -18.51 -10.69 2.62
CA ARG A 155 -18.61 -11.32 1.29
C ARG A 155 -17.78 -12.61 1.26
N PRO A 156 -18.20 -13.67 0.53
CA PRO A 156 -17.38 -14.86 0.32
C PRO A 156 -15.94 -14.51 -0.07
N MET A 157 -14.99 -15.13 0.62
CA MET A 157 -13.57 -14.95 0.36
C MET A 157 -13.24 -15.41 -1.06
N ARG A 158 -12.48 -14.59 -1.79
CA ARG A 158 -12.04 -14.92 -3.14
C ARG A 158 -10.70 -15.62 -3.05
N GLU A 159 -10.75 -16.93 -3.24
CA GLU A 159 -9.60 -17.85 -3.23
C GLU A 159 -8.38 -17.29 -3.98
N ARG A 160 -8.64 -16.72 -5.16
CA ARG A 160 -7.64 -16.09 -6.01
C ARG A 160 -6.89 -14.91 -5.38
N VAL A 161 -7.60 -14.04 -4.65
CA VAL A 161 -7.00 -12.86 -4.00
C VAL A 161 -6.13 -13.32 -2.84
N ILE A 162 -6.61 -14.31 -2.10
CA ILE A 162 -5.86 -14.94 -1.00
C ILE A 162 -4.59 -15.61 -1.54
N ALA A 163 -4.68 -16.39 -2.62
CA ALA A 163 -3.52 -17.05 -3.22
C ALA A 163 -2.41 -16.06 -3.61
N LYS A 164 -2.78 -14.87 -4.10
CA LYS A 164 -1.83 -13.78 -4.38
C LYS A 164 -1.10 -13.34 -3.11
N TYR A 165 -1.85 -12.98 -2.07
CA TYR A 165 -1.24 -12.54 -0.81
C TYR A 165 -0.39 -13.64 -0.16
N VAL A 166 -0.82 -14.91 -0.22
CA VAL A 166 -0.02 -16.05 0.27
C VAL A 166 1.32 -16.13 -0.46
N ALA A 167 1.34 -15.95 -1.79
CA ALA A 167 2.58 -15.95 -2.56
C ALA A 167 3.50 -14.78 -2.16
N ASP A 168 2.94 -13.57 -1.97
CA ASP A 168 3.71 -12.39 -1.57
C ASP A 168 4.30 -12.56 -0.15
N ILE A 169 3.51 -13.09 0.80
CA ILE A 169 3.96 -13.39 2.18
C ILE A 169 5.08 -14.43 2.16
N LYS A 170 4.88 -15.58 1.50
CA LYS A 170 5.87 -16.66 1.45
C LYS A 170 7.18 -16.26 0.78
N LYS A 171 7.13 -15.31 -0.16
CA LYS A 171 8.32 -14.77 -0.84
C LYS A 171 8.97 -13.59 -0.08
N GLY A 172 8.48 -13.24 1.12
CA GLY A 172 9.00 -12.12 1.90
C GLY A 172 8.75 -10.74 1.26
N ARG A 173 7.78 -10.64 0.34
CA ARG A 173 7.42 -9.40 -0.37
C ARG A 173 6.32 -8.61 0.34
N TRP A 174 5.76 -9.15 1.42
CA TRP A 174 4.73 -8.47 2.19
C TRP A 174 5.31 -7.21 2.86
N LEU A 175 4.69 -6.06 2.60
CA LEU A 175 5.04 -4.79 3.22
C LEU A 175 3.88 -4.30 4.08
N THR A 176 4.20 -3.79 5.26
CA THR A 176 3.23 -3.05 6.07
C THR A 176 2.88 -1.76 5.34
N THR A 177 1.60 -1.59 5.01
CA THR A 177 1.07 -0.38 4.38
C THR A 177 -0.02 0.23 5.24
N HIS A 178 -0.50 1.41 4.87
CA HIS A 178 -1.68 2.03 5.50
C HIS A 178 -2.97 1.21 5.33
N GLN A 179 -2.98 0.21 4.45
CA GLN A 179 -4.10 -0.69 4.26
C GLN A 179 -4.04 -1.83 5.29
N GLY A 180 -4.98 -1.81 6.23
CA GLY A 180 -4.96 -2.63 7.45
C GLY A 180 -6.04 -3.71 7.54
N ILE A 181 -6.36 -4.08 8.78
CA ILE A 181 -7.54 -4.85 9.17
C ILE A 181 -8.45 -3.90 9.94
N ALA A 182 -9.77 -4.01 9.78
CA ALA A 182 -10.72 -3.18 10.51
C ALA A 182 -11.79 -4.03 11.20
N PHE A 183 -12.07 -3.70 12.46
CA PHE A 183 -13.11 -4.31 13.28
C PHE A 183 -14.14 -3.27 13.71
N GLY A 184 -15.41 -3.66 13.75
CA GLY A 184 -16.47 -2.85 14.36
C GLY A 184 -16.58 -3.04 15.88
N PRO A 185 -17.50 -2.32 16.54
CA PRO A 185 -17.65 -2.33 17.99
C PRO A 185 -18.01 -3.72 18.55
N GLY A 186 -18.79 -4.51 17.80
CA GLY A 186 -19.14 -5.90 18.13
C GLY A 186 -18.01 -6.90 17.86
N GLY A 187 -16.86 -6.42 17.39
CA GLY A 187 -15.70 -7.23 17.04
C GLY A 187 -15.75 -7.81 15.64
N GLU A 188 -16.80 -7.60 14.86
CA GLU A 188 -16.96 -8.11 13.49
C GLU A 188 -15.94 -7.50 12.51
N ILE A 189 -15.55 -8.28 11.50
CA ILE A 189 -14.60 -7.84 10.47
C ILE A 189 -15.31 -6.91 9.49
N ILE A 190 -14.82 -5.66 9.42
CA ILE A 190 -15.22 -4.66 8.43
C ILE A 190 -14.39 -4.81 7.15
N ASP A 191 -13.07 -4.91 7.30
CA ASP A 191 -12.10 -5.04 6.20
C ASP A 191 -10.92 -5.94 6.62
N GLY A 192 -10.26 -6.56 5.64
CA GLY A 192 -9.03 -7.32 5.83
C GLY A 192 -9.21 -8.84 5.78
N GLN A 193 -10.42 -9.36 5.51
CA GLN A 193 -10.66 -10.82 5.51
C GLN A 193 -9.73 -11.61 4.57
N HIS A 194 -9.39 -11.08 3.38
CA HIS A 194 -8.46 -11.77 2.47
C HIS A 194 -7.02 -11.73 2.98
N ARG A 195 -6.64 -10.68 3.71
CA ARG A 195 -5.32 -10.54 4.34
C ARG A 195 -5.19 -11.55 5.48
N LEU A 196 -6.20 -11.63 6.35
CA LEU A 196 -6.27 -12.66 7.41
C LEU A 196 -6.22 -14.07 6.83
N GLY A 197 -7.04 -14.36 5.81
CA GLY A 197 -7.05 -15.68 5.17
C GLY A 197 -5.72 -16.04 4.53
N ALA A 198 -4.98 -15.05 4.05
CA ALA A 198 -3.64 -15.24 3.50
C ALA A 198 -2.60 -15.51 4.58
N ILE A 199 -2.63 -14.81 5.72
CA ILE A 199 -1.74 -15.05 6.87
C ILE A 199 -1.92 -16.48 7.38
N VAL A 200 -3.17 -16.92 7.59
CA VAL A 200 -3.51 -18.29 8.02
C VAL A 200 -2.90 -19.32 7.06
N ARG A 201 -3.11 -19.15 5.75
CA ARG A 201 -2.63 -20.11 4.74
C ARG A 201 -1.13 -20.04 4.45
N ALA A 202 -0.52 -18.88 4.66
CA ALA A 202 0.91 -18.70 4.50
C ALA A 202 1.68 -19.32 5.68
N GLY A 203 1.09 -19.32 6.88
CA GLY A 203 1.74 -19.79 8.10
C GLY A 203 2.85 -18.85 8.58
N VAL A 204 2.80 -17.58 8.22
CA VAL A 204 3.82 -16.57 8.52
C VAL A 204 3.15 -15.33 9.11
N ALA A 205 3.64 -14.85 10.25
CA ALA A 205 3.13 -13.64 10.89
C ALA A 205 3.43 -12.39 10.04
N CYS A 206 2.52 -11.42 10.04
CA CYS A 206 2.68 -10.19 9.27
C CYS A 206 2.34 -8.96 10.11
N THR A 207 3.18 -7.92 10.04
CA THR A 207 2.92 -6.64 10.70
C THR A 207 1.89 -5.84 9.90
N MET A 208 0.82 -5.39 10.56
CA MET A 208 -0.32 -4.71 9.94
C MET A 208 -0.88 -3.59 10.81
N MET A 209 -1.46 -2.57 10.17
CA MET A 209 -2.34 -1.64 10.88
C MET A 209 -3.67 -2.33 11.18
N VAL A 210 -4.15 -2.26 12.42
CA VAL A 210 -5.42 -2.82 12.87
C VAL A 210 -6.24 -1.70 13.48
N THR A 211 -7.39 -1.43 12.88
CA THR A 211 -8.32 -0.38 13.28
C THR A 211 -9.51 -0.99 14.00
N PHE A 212 -9.89 -0.41 15.13
CA PHE A 212 -11.10 -0.75 15.86
C PHE A 212 -11.99 0.49 15.89
N TYR A 213 -13.21 0.35 15.36
CA TYR A 213 -14.25 1.35 15.48
C TYR A 213 -14.99 1.14 16.81
N GLU A 214 -15.25 2.24 17.51
CA GLU A 214 -16.01 2.24 18.77
C GLU A 214 -17.46 2.70 18.55
N ASP A 215 -17.74 3.37 17.42
CA ASP A 215 -19.05 3.85 17.02
C ASP A 215 -19.65 3.00 15.87
N GLU A 216 -20.88 2.51 16.06
CA GLU A 216 -21.62 1.67 15.11
C GLU A 216 -21.94 2.39 13.79
N ALA A 217 -22.30 3.68 13.85
CA ALA A 217 -22.64 4.43 12.64
C ALA A 217 -21.40 4.64 11.77
N LEU A 218 -20.27 4.97 12.40
CA LEU A 218 -18.97 5.12 11.75
C LEU A 218 -18.47 3.79 11.16
N ALA A 219 -18.60 2.69 11.90
CA ALA A 219 -18.26 1.34 11.43
C ALA A 219 -19.04 0.96 10.17
N ARG A 220 -20.35 1.21 10.17
CA ARG A 220 -21.23 0.98 9.02
C ARG A 220 -20.85 1.84 7.82
N GLU A 221 -20.55 3.12 8.03
CA GLU A 221 -20.09 4.01 6.96
C GLU A 221 -18.74 3.60 6.38
N ALA A 222 -17.80 3.21 7.25
CA ALA A 222 -16.49 2.73 6.82
C ALA A 222 -16.64 1.49 5.92
N LYS A 223 -17.47 0.52 6.33
CA LYS A 223 -17.76 -0.68 5.54
C LYS A 223 -18.26 -0.37 4.12
N LEU A 224 -19.05 0.69 3.95
CA LEU A 224 -19.58 1.10 2.65
C LEU A 224 -18.54 1.83 1.77
N LYS A 225 -17.52 2.44 2.37
CA LYS A 225 -16.48 3.22 1.67
C LYS A 225 -15.24 2.38 1.34
N CYS A 226 -14.97 1.32 2.10
CA CYS A 226 -13.90 0.38 1.83
C CYS A 226 -14.01 -0.23 0.42
N ASP A 227 -12.88 -0.36 -0.28
CA ASP A 227 -12.75 -0.99 -1.59
C ASP A 227 -13.59 -0.38 -2.75
N THR A 228 -14.09 0.85 -2.61
CA THR A 228 -14.88 1.53 -3.66
C THR A 228 -14.03 2.22 -4.73
N GLY A 229 -12.71 2.28 -4.57
CA GLY A 229 -11.79 2.92 -5.49
C GLY A 229 -11.45 2.09 -6.73
N ARG A 230 -11.05 2.76 -7.81
CA ARG A 230 -10.48 2.09 -9.00
C ARG A 230 -9.21 1.32 -8.59
N THR A 231 -9.23 0.00 -8.80
CA THR A 231 -8.04 -0.84 -8.64
C THR A 231 -6.97 -0.41 -9.64
N LYS A 232 -5.72 -0.22 -9.18
CA LYS A 232 -4.58 0.01 -10.06
C LYS A 232 -4.42 -1.16 -11.02
N SER A 233 -4.27 -0.90 -12.32
CA SER A 233 -3.94 -1.95 -13.29
C SER A 233 -2.53 -2.48 -13.03
N ASN A 234 -2.21 -3.68 -13.53
CA ASN A 234 -0.83 -4.15 -13.48
C ASN A 234 0.12 -3.20 -14.24
N GLY A 235 -0.32 -2.58 -15.33
CA GLY A 235 0.45 -1.57 -16.04
C GLY A 235 0.65 -0.28 -15.24
N ASP A 236 -0.34 0.16 -14.45
CA ASP A 236 -0.17 1.26 -13.49
C ASP A 236 0.94 0.94 -12.48
N VAL A 237 0.91 -0.27 -11.90
CA VAL A 237 1.90 -0.70 -10.91
C VAL A 237 3.31 -0.78 -11.50
N LEU A 238 3.46 -1.32 -12.72
CA LEU A 238 4.76 -1.41 -13.39
C LEU A 238 5.35 -0.04 -13.74
N ALA A 239 4.51 0.89 -14.21
CA ALA A 239 4.93 2.25 -14.49
C ALA A 239 5.34 3.01 -13.23
N MET A 240 4.55 2.87 -12.15
CA MET A 240 4.89 3.46 -10.85
C MET A 240 6.17 2.89 -10.25
N ALA A 241 6.48 1.62 -10.51
CA ALA A 241 7.72 0.98 -10.08
C ALA A 241 8.94 1.36 -10.96
N GLY A 242 8.76 2.19 -11.99
CA GLY A 242 9.84 2.60 -12.90
C GLY A 242 10.35 1.48 -13.80
N VAL A 243 9.62 0.37 -13.93
CA VAL A 243 10.03 -0.77 -14.78
C VAL A 243 10.00 -0.37 -16.25
N VAL A 244 8.95 0.35 -16.66
CA VAL A 244 8.77 0.89 -18.01
C VAL A 244 7.95 2.17 -17.97
N GLU A 245 8.06 2.96 -19.04
CA GLU A 245 7.21 4.13 -19.24
C GLU A 245 5.71 3.78 -19.26
N LYS A 246 4.87 4.67 -18.72
CA LYS A 246 3.43 4.44 -18.62
C LYS A 246 2.77 4.17 -19.98
N ALA A 247 3.27 4.81 -21.04
CA ALA A 247 2.78 4.63 -22.41
C ALA A 247 2.84 3.17 -22.92
N VAL A 248 3.79 2.37 -22.41
CA VAL A 248 3.99 0.97 -22.82
C VAL A 248 3.57 -0.06 -21.77
N ALA A 249 3.39 0.36 -20.51
CA ALA A 249 3.18 -0.55 -19.37
C ALA A 249 1.95 -1.46 -19.50
N ASP A 250 0.80 -0.93 -19.95
CA ASP A 250 -0.41 -1.75 -20.13
C ASP A 250 -0.25 -2.76 -21.29
N ASN A 251 0.47 -2.38 -22.36
CA ASN A 251 0.77 -3.26 -23.47
C ASN A 251 1.72 -4.39 -23.06
N LEU A 252 2.77 -4.07 -22.30
CA LEU A 252 3.71 -5.05 -21.76
C LEU A 252 2.98 -6.06 -20.87
N ALA A 253 2.16 -5.58 -19.93
CA ALA A 253 1.37 -6.45 -19.06
C ALA A 253 0.43 -7.39 -19.85
N ALA A 254 -0.19 -6.88 -20.92
CA ALA A 254 -1.06 -7.66 -21.78
C ALA A 254 -0.30 -8.72 -22.60
N ILE A 255 0.87 -8.38 -23.13
CA ILE A 255 1.75 -9.30 -23.87
C ILE A 255 2.21 -10.43 -22.96
N VAL A 256 2.77 -10.11 -21.80
CA VAL A 256 3.24 -11.10 -20.82
C VAL A 256 2.11 -12.03 -20.36
N SER A 257 0.92 -11.48 -20.10
CA SER A 257 -0.25 -12.29 -19.75
C SER A 257 -0.68 -13.23 -20.88
N ALA A 258 -0.61 -12.77 -22.14
CA ALA A 258 -0.92 -13.59 -23.31
C ALA A 258 0.15 -14.66 -23.59
N MET A 259 1.42 -14.41 -23.27
CA MET A 259 2.48 -15.42 -23.38
C MET A 259 2.20 -16.61 -22.46
N ARG A 260 1.81 -16.38 -21.20
CA ARG A 260 1.47 -17.47 -20.27
C ARG A 260 0.30 -18.34 -20.75
N LEU A 261 -0.65 -17.74 -21.45
CA LEU A 261 -1.78 -18.46 -22.02
C LEU A 261 -1.37 -19.49 -23.06
N ILE A 262 -0.23 -19.29 -23.76
CA ILE A 262 0.33 -20.25 -24.71
C ILE A 262 0.59 -21.59 -23.99
N ASP A 263 1.22 -21.52 -22.82
CA ASP A 263 1.52 -22.67 -21.96
C ASP A 263 0.29 -23.24 -21.23
N GLY A 264 -0.90 -22.68 -21.47
CA GLY A 264 -2.16 -23.13 -20.85
C GLY A 264 -2.46 -22.47 -19.50
N ASN A 265 -1.64 -21.52 -19.06
CA ASN A 265 -1.85 -20.82 -17.80
C ASN A 265 -2.92 -19.72 -17.96
N THR A 266 -4.09 -19.93 -17.36
CA THR A 266 -5.25 -19.01 -17.44
C THR A 266 -5.39 -18.08 -16.24
N GLY A 267 -4.51 -18.21 -15.25
CA GLY A 267 -4.42 -17.29 -14.11
C GLY A 267 -3.96 -15.89 -14.55
N ASN A 268 -4.56 -14.85 -13.96
CA ASN A 268 -4.08 -13.47 -14.03
C ASN A 268 -2.86 -13.39 -13.14
N LEU A 269 -1.86 -12.70 -13.64
CA LEU A 269 -0.62 -12.46 -12.95
C LEU A 269 -0.73 -11.27 -12.00
N SER A 270 0.01 -11.32 -10.90
CA SER A 270 0.33 -10.11 -10.14
C SER A 270 1.29 -9.21 -10.94
N ALA A 271 1.36 -7.93 -10.56
CA ALA A 271 2.33 -7.02 -11.17
C ALA A 271 3.78 -7.51 -11.01
N ASP A 272 4.10 -8.13 -9.87
CA ASP A 272 5.42 -8.72 -9.66
C ASP A 272 5.65 -9.94 -10.55
N GLU A 273 4.67 -10.84 -10.71
CA GLU A 273 4.82 -11.97 -11.63
C GLU A 273 4.99 -11.50 -13.08
N ILE A 274 4.33 -10.39 -13.46
CA ILE A 274 4.54 -9.77 -14.76
C ILE A 274 5.94 -9.20 -14.86
N ARG A 275 6.43 -8.50 -13.83
CA ARG A 275 7.80 -7.98 -13.80
C ARG A 275 8.81 -9.12 -13.91
N ASP A 276 8.70 -10.16 -13.08
CA ASP A 276 9.59 -11.32 -13.09
C ASP A 276 9.59 -11.98 -14.48
N THR A 277 8.42 -12.19 -15.09
CA THR A 277 8.31 -12.75 -16.45
C THR A 277 8.86 -11.79 -17.52
N TYR A 278 8.70 -10.48 -17.35
CA TYR A 278 9.28 -9.49 -18.26
C TYR A 278 10.81 -9.52 -18.19
N GLU A 279 11.38 -9.53 -17.00
CA GLU A 279 12.84 -9.57 -16.80
C GLU A 279 13.47 -10.82 -17.43
N GLU A 280 12.85 -11.99 -17.24
CA GLU A 280 13.28 -13.24 -17.87
C GLU A 280 13.23 -13.21 -19.41
N ASN A 281 12.48 -12.27 -19.99
CA ASN A 281 12.19 -12.19 -21.42
C ASN A 281 12.45 -10.79 -21.99
N ARG A 282 13.28 -10.00 -21.31
CA ARG A 282 13.43 -8.56 -21.53
C ARG A 282 13.75 -8.26 -23.00
N ASP A 283 14.76 -8.92 -23.55
CA ASP A 283 15.20 -8.71 -24.94
C ASP A 283 14.07 -8.93 -25.95
N ALA A 284 13.31 -10.02 -25.79
CA ALA A 284 12.22 -10.39 -26.70
C ALA A 284 11.03 -9.45 -26.56
N VAL A 285 10.67 -9.05 -25.33
CA VAL A 285 9.58 -8.11 -25.08
C VAL A 285 9.93 -6.71 -25.57
N ASP A 286 11.13 -6.22 -25.26
CA ASP A 286 11.60 -4.91 -25.70
C ASP A 286 11.71 -4.84 -27.23
N TRP A 287 12.18 -5.92 -27.86
CA TRP A 287 12.16 -6.06 -29.31
C TRP A 287 10.75 -5.94 -29.87
N VAL A 288 9.75 -6.67 -29.36
CA VAL A 288 8.38 -6.61 -29.90
C VAL A 288 7.71 -5.25 -29.66
N LEU A 289 8.09 -4.57 -28.57
CA LEU A 289 7.59 -3.23 -28.26
C LEU A 289 8.06 -2.21 -29.31
N ARG A 290 9.29 -2.37 -29.84
CA ARG A 290 9.86 -1.53 -30.91
C ARG A 290 9.44 -1.98 -32.31
N ALA A 291 9.52 -3.28 -32.60
CA ALA A 291 9.42 -3.82 -33.95
C ALA A 291 7.99 -3.90 -34.48
N LEU A 292 7.00 -4.16 -33.60
CA LEU A 292 5.60 -4.40 -33.97
C LEU A 292 4.65 -3.34 -33.35
N PRO A 293 4.18 -2.35 -34.13
CA PRO A 293 3.32 -1.29 -33.63
C PRO A 293 1.90 -1.77 -33.31
N THR A 294 1.30 -1.20 -32.25
CA THR A 294 -0.04 -1.59 -31.74
C THR A 294 -1.18 -1.37 -32.73
N LYS A 295 -1.05 -0.41 -33.65
CA LYS A 295 -2.08 -0.12 -34.68
C LYS A 295 -2.21 -1.23 -35.71
N GLU A 296 -1.15 -1.98 -35.95
CA GLU A 296 -1.11 -3.05 -36.97
C GLU A 296 -1.11 -4.45 -36.34
N PHE A 297 -0.51 -4.59 -35.15
CA PHE A 297 -0.35 -5.86 -34.46
C PHE A 297 -1.04 -5.81 -33.09
N GLY A 298 -2.10 -6.60 -32.93
CA GLY A 298 -2.76 -6.79 -31.64
C GLY A 298 -1.89 -7.56 -30.63
N THR A 299 -2.37 -7.65 -29.39
CA THR A 299 -1.65 -8.32 -28.29
C THR A 299 -1.31 -9.78 -28.58
N LEU A 300 -2.22 -10.55 -29.20
CA LEU A 300 -2.02 -11.98 -29.42
C LEU A 300 -0.89 -12.26 -30.42
N PRO A 301 -0.85 -11.63 -31.61
CA PRO A 301 0.34 -11.69 -32.46
C PRO A 301 1.61 -11.32 -31.72
N ARG A 302 1.66 -10.16 -31.06
CA ARG A 302 2.87 -9.69 -30.37
C ARG A 302 3.35 -10.71 -29.34
N ALA A 303 2.46 -11.31 -28.55
CA ALA A 303 2.82 -12.36 -27.60
C ALA A 303 3.36 -13.64 -28.26
N ALA A 304 2.79 -14.09 -29.37
CA ALA A 304 3.30 -15.24 -30.12
C ALA A 304 4.67 -14.97 -30.74
N PHE A 305 4.88 -13.75 -31.27
CA PHE A 305 6.18 -13.30 -31.76
C PHE A 305 7.24 -13.27 -30.65
N VAL A 306 6.92 -12.72 -29.47
CA VAL A 306 7.84 -12.78 -28.31
C VAL A 306 8.18 -14.23 -27.96
N TYR A 307 7.18 -15.11 -27.91
CA TYR A 307 7.41 -16.52 -27.55
C TYR A 307 8.38 -17.20 -28.53
N ALA A 308 8.21 -16.98 -29.84
CA ALA A 308 9.07 -17.55 -30.87
C ALA A 308 10.47 -16.90 -30.92
N TYR A 309 10.55 -15.58 -30.73
CA TYR A 309 11.79 -14.81 -30.79
C TYR A 309 12.83 -15.30 -29.78
N ARG A 310 12.38 -15.75 -28.61
CA ARG A 310 13.25 -16.30 -27.55
C ARG A 310 14.07 -17.50 -28.00
N ALA A 311 13.57 -18.26 -28.97
CA ALA A 311 14.24 -19.43 -29.51
C ALA A 311 14.98 -19.11 -30.82
N PHE A 312 14.44 -18.22 -31.66
CA PHE A 312 14.93 -17.96 -33.01
C PHE A 312 14.87 -16.45 -33.33
N PRO A 313 15.73 -15.62 -32.70
CA PRO A 313 15.61 -14.16 -32.79
C PRO A 313 15.78 -13.64 -34.23
N GLU A 314 16.76 -14.14 -34.97
CA GLU A 314 17.06 -13.69 -36.34
C GLU A 314 15.92 -14.04 -37.31
N GLN A 315 15.45 -15.29 -37.29
CA GLN A 315 14.39 -15.75 -38.20
C GLN A 315 13.06 -15.06 -37.89
N VAL A 316 12.77 -14.82 -36.60
CA VAL A 316 11.53 -14.17 -36.19
C VAL A 316 11.56 -12.66 -36.49
N ASP A 317 12.72 -12.00 -36.38
CA ASP A 317 12.90 -10.60 -36.78
C ASP A 317 12.77 -10.41 -38.30
N ALA A 318 13.38 -11.31 -39.08
CA ALA A 318 13.21 -11.34 -40.53
C ALA A 318 11.73 -11.50 -40.91
N PHE A 319 11.01 -12.43 -40.26
CA PHE A 319 9.58 -12.60 -40.48
C PHE A 319 8.78 -11.35 -40.13
N ALA A 320 9.03 -10.76 -38.95
CA ALA A 320 8.37 -9.55 -38.48
C ALA A 320 8.55 -8.39 -39.47
N THR A 321 9.75 -8.22 -40.00
CA THR A 321 10.09 -7.21 -41.00
C THR A 321 9.32 -7.43 -42.30
N MET A 322 9.31 -8.67 -42.84
CA MET A 322 8.54 -9.00 -44.05
C MET A 322 7.05 -8.69 -43.89
N VAL A 323 6.42 -9.09 -42.78
CA VAL A 323 4.98 -8.87 -42.59
C VAL A 323 4.62 -7.40 -42.31
N ARG A 324 5.51 -6.66 -41.63
CA ARG A 324 5.34 -5.22 -41.37
C ARG A 324 5.46 -4.41 -42.66
N GLU A 325 6.51 -4.65 -43.43
CA GLU A 325 6.80 -3.91 -44.66
C GLU A 325 5.96 -4.38 -45.84
N LYS A 326 5.35 -5.57 -45.72
CA LYS A 326 4.58 -6.24 -46.79
C LYS A 326 5.40 -6.38 -48.07
N ALA A 327 6.71 -6.54 -47.92
CA ALA A 327 7.69 -6.65 -49.00
C ALA A 327 8.38 -8.02 -48.95
N GLY A 328 8.80 -8.53 -50.11
CA GLY A 328 9.45 -9.84 -50.21
C GLY A 328 8.53 -11.03 -49.89
N ILE A 329 7.22 -10.90 -50.14
CA ILE A 329 6.23 -11.94 -49.85
C ILE A 329 5.79 -12.64 -51.13
N ASP A 330 6.40 -13.79 -51.41
CA ASP A 330 6.00 -14.64 -52.53
C ASP A 330 4.73 -15.44 -52.24
N ALA A 331 4.06 -15.86 -53.32
CA ALA A 331 2.89 -16.72 -53.22
C ALA A 331 3.25 -18.08 -52.60
N GLY A 332 2.43 -18.54 -51.65
CA GLY A 332 2.68 -19.79 -50.94
C GLY A 332 3.79 -19.72 -49.90
N THR A 333 4.14 -18.52 -49.41
CA THR A 333 5.03 -18.35 -48.23
C THR A 333 4.23 -18.30 -46.92
N PRO A 334 4.85 -18.64 -45.77
CA PRO A 334 4.22 -18.47 -44.46
C PRO A 334 3.83 -17.01 -44.16
N ALA A 335 4.59 -16.02 -44.68
CA ALA A 335 4.26 -14.60 -44.54
C ALA A 335 2.96 -14.25 -45.27
N GLN A 336 2.72 -14.82 -46.45
CA GLN A 336 1.45 -14.67 -47.16
C GLN A 336 0.29 -15.29 -46.36
N THR A 337 0.48 -16.48 -45.77
CA THR A 337 -0.53 -17.10 -44.89
C THR A 337 -0.86 -16.18 -43.71
N TYR A 338 0.14 -15.60 -43.06
CA TYR A 338 -0.06 -14.68 -41.93
C TYR A 338 -0.91 -13.46 -42.33
N LEU A 339 -0.56 -12.78 -43.44
CA LEU A 339 -1.30 -11.60 -43.89
C LEU A 339 -2.75 -11.93 -44.27
N LYS A 340 -2.98 -13.03 -45.00
CA LYS A 340 -4.34 -13.48 -45.37
C LYS A 340 -5.17 -13.83 -44.14
N SER A 341 -4.61 -14.58 -43.19
CA SER A 341 -5.30 -14.97 -41.95
C SER A 341 -5.53 -13.79 -41.01
N SER A 342 -4.63 -12.81 -40.97
CA SER A 342 -4.80 -11.57 -40.21
C SER A 342 -5.95 -10.73 -40.80
N ALA A 343 -5.93 -10.49 -42.12
CA ALA A 343 -6.98 -9.75 -42.82
C ALA A 343 -8.35 -10.45 -42.73
N GLY A 344 -8.37 -11.78 -42.83
CA GLY A 344 -9.57 -12.60 -42.65
C GLY A 344 -10.04 -12.74 -41.20
N GLY A 345 -9.37 -12.10 -40.24
CA GLY A 345 -9.76 -12.08 -38.83
C GLY A 345 -9.52 -13.39 -38.07
N GLN A 346 -8.79 -14.36 -38.63
CA GLN A 346 -8.52 -15.66 -38.00
C GLN A 346 -7.47 -15.59 -36.87
N LEU A 347 -6.73 -14.47 -36.78
CA LEU A 347 -5.66 -14.22 -35.81
C LEU A 347 -6.07 -13.21 -34.72
N ARG A 348 -7.37 -12.88 -34.63
CA ARG A 348 -7.95 -12.00 -33.61
C ARG A 348 -9.21 -12.64 -33.03
N THR A 349 -9.52 -12.34 -31.78
CA THR A 349 -10.76 -12.78 -31.12
C THR A 349 -11.10 -11.83 -29.97
N SER A 350 -12.39 -11.68 -29.68
CA SER A 350 -12.94 -11.07 -28.46
C SER A 350 -13.40 -12.11 -27.43
N GLY A 351 -13.22 -13.40 -27.72
CA GLY A 351 -13.66 -14.52 -26.90
C GLY A 351 -12.75 -14.82 -25.70
N GLY A 352 -13.09 -15.90 -25.00
CA GLY A 352 -12.45 -16.32 -23.76
C GLY A 352 -11.01 -16.84 -23.93
N SER A 353 -10.42 -17.32 -22.84
CA SER A 353 -9.03 -17.82 -22.80
C SER A 353 -8.77 -18.94 -23.81
N GLY A 354 -9.73 -19.85 -24.03
CA GLY A 354 -9.60 -20.94 -25.02
C GLY A 354 -9.43 -20.44 -26.45
N GLU A 355 -10.26 -19.51 -26.90
CA GLU A 355 -10.17 -18.92 -28.25
C GLU A 355 -8.91 -18.07 -28.43
N ARG A 356 -8.54 -17.31 -27.39
CA ARG A 356 -7.30 -16.54 -27.40
C ARG A 356 -6.08 -17.46 -27.52
N ARG A 357 -6.06 -18.58 -26.79
CA ARG A 357 -5.03 -19.63 -26.91
C ARG A 357 -5.02 -20.25 -28.30
N ALA A 358 -6.18 -20.55 -28.88
CA ALA A 358 -6.29 -21.07 -30.24
C ALA A 358 -5.68 -20.11 -31.28
N CYS A 359 -5.89 -18.80 -31.15
CA CYS A 359 -5.25 -17.79 -32.01
C CYS A 359 -3.73 -17.81 -31.86
N LEU A 360 -3.22 -17.83 -30.61
CA LEU A 360 -1.78 -17.90 -30.35
C LEU A 360 -1.12 -19.12 -30.99
N LEU A 361 -1.73 -20.30 -30.85
CA LEU A 361 -1.24 -21.56 -31.43
C LEU A 361 -1.21 -21.53 -32.97
N LYS A 362 -2.22 -20.92 -33.61
CA LYS A 362 -2.21 -20.71 -35.07
C LYS A 362 -1.03 -19.84 -35.50
N ILE A 363 -0.73 -18.77 -34.77
CA ILE A 363 0.39 -17.87 -35.08
C ILE A 363 1.73 -18.59 -34.90
N LEU A 364 1.91 -19.34 -33.81
CA LEU A 364 3.11 -20.17 -33.61
C LEU A 364 3.30 -21.21 -34.71
N ARG A 365 2.22 -21.78 -35.24
CA ARG A 365 2.32 -22.71 -36.38
C ARG A 365 2.87 -22.03 -37.63
N ILE A 366 2.44 -20.80 -37.91
CA ILE A 366 2.94 -20.03 -39.06
C ILE A 366 4.42 -19.67 -38.85
N LEU A 367 4.78 -19.21 -37.64
CA LEU A 367 6.17 -18.87 -37.31
C LEU A 367 7.09 -20.10 -37.41
N LYS A 368 6.65 -21.27 -36.94
CA LYS A 368 7.38 -22.55 -37.12
C LYS A 368 7.64 -22.82 -38.60
N ALA A 369 6.62 -22.70 -39.45
CA ALA A 369 6.77 -22.94 -40.89
C ALA A 369 7.82 -22.00 -41.51
N HIS A 370 7.84 -20.73 -41.11
CA HIS A 370 8.86 -19.80 -41.55
C HIS A 370 10.27 -20.18 -41.08
N VAL A 371 10.43 -20.47 -39.78
CA VAL A 371 11.73 -20.85 -39.18
C VAL A 371 12.31 -22.12 -39.83
N ARG A 372 11.44 -23.05 -40.24
CA ARG A 372 11.83 -24.28 -40.95
C ARG A 372 11.97 -24.11 -42.46
N SER A 373 11.77 -22.90 -42.99
CA SER A 373 11.74 -22.62 -44.43
C SER A 373 10.76 -23.52 -45.19
N GLU A 374 9.63 -23.86 -44.55
CA GLU A 374 8.54 -24.64 -45.15
C GLU A 374 7.67 -23.74 -46.05
N LYS A 375 6.90 -24.36 -46.94
CA LYS A 375 5.86 -23.65 -47.70
C LYS A 375 4.77 -23.12 -46.76
N GLY A 376 4.02 -22.14 -47.25
CA GLY A 376 2.85 -21.58 -46.60
C GLY A 376 1.78 -22.64 -46.33
N LEU A 377 0.87 -22.32 -45.41
CA LEU A 377 -0.15 -23.28 -44.96
C LEU A 377 -1.44 -23.07 -45.76
N ASP A 378 -1.91 -24.14 -46.43
CA ASP A 378 -3.19 -24.13 -47.15
C ASP A 378 -4.40 -24.03 -46.21
N LYS A 379 -4.30 -24.65 -45.02
CA LYS A 379 -5.34 -24.62 -43.97
C LYS A 379 -4.75 -24.29 -42.61
N LEU A 380 -5.23 -23.20 -42.02
CA LEU A 380 -4.85 -22.77 -40.68
C LEU A 380 -5.83 -23.26 -39.60
N TYR A 381 -5.55 -24.44 -39.06
CA TYR A 381 -6.22 -25.01 -37.89
C TYR A 381 -5.34 -24.94 -36.64
N VAL A 382 -5.96 -25.15 -35.48
CA VAL A 382 -5.31 -25.11 -34.16
C VAL A 382 -4.55 -26.41 -33.92
N THR A 383 -3.27 -26.32 -33.53
CA THR A 383 -2.40 -27.45 -33.18
C THR A 383 -1.32 -27.00 -32.20
N THR A 384 -0.78 -27.90 -31.39
CA THR A 384 0.35 -27.61 -30.48
C THR A 384 1.71 -27.71 -31.16
N GLU A 385 1.80 -28.21 -32.40
CA GLU A 385 3.07 -28.43 -33.08
C GLU A 385 4.03 -27.22 -33.07
N GLY A 386 3.51 -26.00 -33.23
CA GLY A 386 4.31 -24.78 -33.17
C GLY A 386 4.82 -24.51 -31.75
N LEU A 387 3.95 -24.67 -30.75
CA LEU A 387 4.31 -24.57 -29.33
C LEU A 387 5.39 -25.60 -28.98
N ASP A 388 5.18 -26.87 -29.30
CA ASP A 388 6.09 -27.96 -28.97
C ASP A 388 7.47 -27.74 -29.61
N PHE A 389 7.50 -27.23 -30.85
CA PHE A 389 8.73 -26.85 -31.55
C PHE A 389 9.51 -25.73 -30.82
N PHE A 390 8.86 -24.60 -30.53
CA PHE A 390 9.54 -23.47 -29.89
C PHE A 390 9.93 -23.77 -28.44
N LYS A 391 9.09 -24.49 -27.70
CA LYS A 391 9.36 -24.90 -26.33
C LYS A 391 10.58 -25.82 -26.25
N ALA A 392 10.64 -26.84 -27.11
CA ALA A 392 11.79 -27.74 -27.18
C ALA A 392 13.08 -27.04 -27.62
N ALA A 393 13.00 -25.99 -28.45
CA ALA A 393 14.17 -25.20 -28.85
C ALA A 393 14.69 -24.35 -27.67
N TRP A 394 13.79 -23.70 -26.95
CA TRP A 394 14.13 -22.88 -25.79
C TRP A 394 14.70 -23.72 -24.63
N GLU A 395 14.13 -24.89 -24.32
CA GLU A 395 14.65 -25.79 -23.30
C GLU A 395 16.08 -26.28 -23.61
N ARG A 396 16.38 -26.54 -24.90
CA ARG A 396 17.73 -26.88 -25.37
C ARG A 396 18.73 -25.73 -25.25
N GLN A 397 18.28 -24.48 -25.38
CA GLN A 397 19.14 -23.31 -25.19
C GLN A 397 19.46 -23.11 -23.71
N LYS A 398 18.47 -23.25 -22.82
CA LYS A 398 18.66 -23.18 -21.37
C LYS A 398 19.63 -24.24 -20.84
N SER A 399 19.58 -25.47 -21.34
CA SER A 399 20.51 -26.52 -20.90
C SER A 399 21.95 -26.27 -21.33
N LYS A 400 22.18 -25.58 -22.45
CA LYS A 400 23.52 -25.18 -22.91
C LYS A 400 24.12 -24.03 -22.10
N THR A 401 23.30 -23.10 -21.58
CA THR A 401 23.76 -21.99 -20.73
C THR A 401 24.05 -22.42 -19.29
N ASN A 402 23.57 -23.58 -18.85
CA ASN A 402 23.71 -24.07 -17.47
C ASN A 402 24.94 -24.98 -17.25
N VAL A 403 25.94 -24.94 -18.12
CA VAL A 403 27.24 -25.58 -17.87
C VAL A 403 27.96 -24.74 -16.82
N LEU A 404 27.99 -25.25 -15.58
CA LEU A 404 28.68 -24.65 -14.43
C LEU A 404 30.12 -24.25 -14.81
N PRO A 405 30.62 -23.07 -14.41
CA PRO A 405 32.04 -22.79 -14.50
C PRO A 405 32.78 -23.80 -13.60
N PHE A 406 33.83 -24.41 -14.16
CA PHE A 406 34.74 -25.32 -13.46
C PHE A 406 35.11 -24.76 -12.06
N PRO A 407 35.18 -25.60 -11.01
CA PRO A 407 35.63 -25.15 -9.70
C PRO A 407 37.06 -24.61 -9.86
N LYS A 408 37.27 -23.34 -9.49
CA LYS A 408 38.61 -22.78 -9.37
C LYS A 408 39.37 -23.60 -8.34
N ASP A 409 40.58 -24.02 -8.70
CA ASP A 409 41.49 -24.73 -7.82
C ASP A 409 41.65 -24.00 -6.48
N PRO A 410 41.74 -24.73 -5.35
CA PRO A 410 41.88 -24.13 -4.04
C PRO A 410 43.21 -23.38 -3.97
N VAL A 411 43.12 -22.08 -3.69
CA VAL A 411 44.26 -21.21 -3.41
C VAL A 411 45.05 -21.82 -2.25
N ALA A 412 46.32 -22.12 -2.51
CA ALA A 412 47.28 -22.52 -1.50
C ALA A 412 47.39 -21.44 -0.43
N ALA A 413 47.25 -21.86 0.83
CA ALA A 413 47.54 -21.03 1.98
C ALA A 413 49.07 -20.92 2.15
N GLU A 414 49.58 -19.69 2.17
CA GLU A 414 50.81 -19.29 2.86
C GLU A 414 50.51 -18.11 3.77
#